data_AF-A0A1F2RMT6-F1
#
_entry.id   AF-A0A1F2RMT6-F1
#
_cell.length_a   1.000
_cell.length_b   1.000
_cell.length_c   1.000
_cell.angle_alpha   90.00
_cell.angle_beta   90.00
_cell.angle_gamma   90.00
#
_symmetry.space_group_name_H-M   'P 1'
#
loop_
_entity.id
_entity.type
_entity.pdbx_description
1 polymer ?
#
loop_
_entity_poly.entity_id
_entity_poly.type
_entity_poly.pdbx_seq_one_letter_code
_entity_poly.pdbx_strand_id
1 'polypeptide(L)'
;MLIHIDPHTVDRAAERGTTGSEIEDVIRNGKAVPAKGGRLAKEKVFEFRRQRQAVYYEQKKVQVIYMLQGELAITVTVYVFYGNWEALQK
;
A
#
# COMPACT_ATOMS: atom_id res chain seq x y z
N MET A 1 -4.64 5.88 -16.45
CA MET A 1 -4.89 5.95 -14.99
C MET A 1 -4.04 7.01 -14.27
N LEU A 2 -4.73 8.05 -13.80
CA LEU A 2 -4.24 9.09 -12.87
C LEU A 2 -4.45 8.63 -11.42
N ILE A 3 -3.65 9.12 -10.48
CA ILE A 3 -3.73 8.76 -9.06
C ILE A 3 -3.87 10.05 -8.25
N HIS A 4 -4.92 10.12 -7.43
CA HIS A 4 -5.11 11.16 -6.43
C HIS A 4 -4.95 10.54 -5.04
N ILE A 5 -3.87 10.93 -4.36
CA ILE A 5 -3.63 10.55 -2.97
C ILE A 5 -4.28 11.61 -2.09
N ASP A 6 -5.35 11.22 -1.40
CA ASP A 6 -6.05 12.10 -0.48
C ASP A 6 -5.11 12.54 0.65
N PRO A 7 -5.14 13.81 1.09
CA PRO A 7 -4.29 14.30 2.19
C PRO A 7 -4.36 13.43 3.44
N HIS A 8 -5.54 12.92 3.79
CA HIS A 8 -5.68 12.00 4.91
C HIS A 8 -4.89 10.70 4.71
N THR A 9 -4.81 10.20 3.47
CA THR A 9 -4.02 9.03 3.15
C THR A 9 -2.52 9.31 3.29
N VAL A 10 -2.06 10.53 2.98
CA VAL A 10 -0.66 10.94 3.18
C VAL A 10 -0.30 10.95 4.66
N ASP A 11 -1.16 11.50 5.52
CA ASP A 11 -0.93 11.51 6.96
C ASP A 11 -0.83 10.08 7.52
N ARG A 12 -1.78 9.21 7.12
CA ARG A 12 -1.75 7.79 7.50
C ARG A 12 -0.55 7.06 6.93
N ALA A 13 -0.08 7.41 5.74
CA ALA A 13 1.10 6.82 5.13
C ALA A 13 2.35 7.08 5.99
N ALA A 14 2.55 8.34 6.39
CA ALA A 14 3.67 8.74 7.23
C ALA A 14 3.67 8.02 8.59
N GLU A 15 2.52 7.99 9.27
CA GLU A 15 2.36 7.26 10.56
C GLU A 15 2.66 5.75 10.41
N ARG A 16 2.27 5.16 9.28
CA ARG A 16 2.37 3.72 9.04
C ARG A 16 3.69 3.30 8.41
N GLY A 17 4.53 4.25 7.99
CA GLY A 17 5.85 4.02 7.41
C GLY A 17 5.84 3.65 5.93
N THR A 18 4.96 4.29 5.15
CA THR A 18 4.95 4.22 3.68
C THR A 18 4.95 5.61 3.06
N THR A 19 5.31 5.72 1.79
CA THR A 19 5.36 6.98 1.04
C THR A 19 4.29 7.07 -0.04
N GLY A 20 4.04 8.27 -0.56
CA GLY A 20 3.19 8.47 -1.73
C GLY A 20 3.66 7.68 -2.95
N SER A 21 4.97 7.62 -3.18
CA SER A 21 5.56 6.84 -4.28
C SER A 21 5.30 5.34 -4.13
N GLU A 22 5.35 4.79 -2.92
CA GLU A 22 5.00 3.39 -2.67
C GLU A 22 3.51 3.14 -2.86
N ILE A 23 2.64 4.09 -2.49
CA ILE A 23 1.21 4.01 -2.75
C ILE A 23 0.93 3.97 -4.26
N GLU A 24 1.57 4.85 -5.03
CA GLU A 24 1.43 4.86 -6.49
C GLU A 24 1.92 3.55 -7.11
N ASP A 25 3.06 3.04 -6.66
CA ASP A 25 3.62 1.78 -7.15
C ASP A 25 2.71 0.58 -6.82
N VAL A 26 2.07 0.56 -5.63
CA VAL A 26 1.05 -0.45 -5.29
C VAL A 26 -0.15 -0.35 -6.24
N ILE A 27 -0.66 0.86 -6.50
CA ILE A 27 -1.82 1.05 -7.38
C ILE A 27 -1.49 0.63 -8.83
N ARG A 28 -0.27 0.91 -9.31
CA ARG A 28 0.14 0.57 -10.69
C ARG A 28 0.50 -0.90 -10.83
N ASN A 29 1.40 -1.39 -9.97
CA ASN A 29 2.12 -2.65 -10.14
C ASN A 29 1.80 -3.69 -9.06
N GLY A 30 0.99 -3.35 -8.06
CA GLY A 30 0.58 -4.28 -7.02
C GLY A 30 -0.41 -5.34 -7.48
N LYS A 31 -0.50 -6.43 -6.72
CA LYS A 31 -1.45 -7.52 -6.92
C LYS A 31 -2.83 -7.10 -6.43
N ALA A 32 -3.85 -7.28 -7.26
CA ALA A 32 -5.23 -7.05 -6.85
C ALA A 32 -5.64 -8.03 -5.75
N VAL A 33 -6.28 -7.51 -4.71
CA VAL A 33 -6.82 -8.29 -3.58
C VAL A 33 -8.27 -7.91 -3.32
N PRO A 34 -9.09 -8.84 -2.77
CA PRO A 34 -10.48 -8.54 -2.46
C PRO A 34 -10.60 -7.37 -1.48
N ALA A 35 -11.51 -6.45 -1.78
CA ALA A 35 -11.90 -5.35 -0.89
C ALA A 35 -13.41 -5.33 -0.70
N LYS A 36 -13.86 -4.83 0.45
CA LYS A 36 -15.28 -4.76 0.81
C LYS A 36 -15.92 -3.45 0.33
N GLY A 37 -17.22 -3.52 0.02
CA GLY A 37 -18.05 -2.34 -0.23
C GLY A 37 -17.77 -1.63 -1.55
N GLY A 38 -17.54 -2.38 -2.64
CA GLY A 38 -17.35 -1.82 -3.99
C GLY A 38 -16.02 -1.09 -4.20
N ARG A 39 -15.09 -1.17 -3.25
CA ARG A 39 -13.75 -0.59 -3.36
C ARG A 39 -12.80 -1.57 -4.04
N LEU A 40 -11.69 -1.04 -4.54
CA LEU A 40 -10.57 -1.83 -5.03
C LEU A 40 -9.45 -1.82 -4.00
N ALA A 41 -8.68 -2.91 -3.97
CA ALA A 41 -7.45 -2.95 -3.23
C ALA A 41 -6.34 -3.61 -4.04
N LYS A 42 -5.14 -3.05 -3.89
CA LYS A 42 -3.92 -3.68 -4.35
C LYS A 42 -2.92 -3.76 -3.22
N GLU A 43 -2.07 -4.77 -3.25
CA GLU A 43 -0.95 -4.89 -2.33
C GLU A 43 0.36 -5.20 -3.05
N LYS A 44 1.47 -4.73 -2.48
CA LYS A 44 2.82 -5.02 -2.94
C LYS A 44 3.76 -5.17 -1.75
N VAL A 45 4.67 -6.12 -1.84
CA VAL A 45 5.74 -6.33 -0.86
C VAL A 45 6.96 -5.55 -1.29
N PHE A 46 7.59 -4.86 -0.34
CA PHE A 46 8.78 -4.05 -0.51
C PHE A 46 9.87 -4.56 0.43
N GLU A 47 11.11 -4.54 -0.04
CA GLU A 47 12.27 -4.65 0.84
C GLU A 47 12.32 -3.43 1.75
N PHE A 48 12.39 -3.67 3.06
CA PHE A 48 12.41 -2.63 4.09
C PHE A 48 13.76 -2.60 4.81
N ARG A 49 14.25 -3.76 5.27
CA ARG A 49 15.56 -3.97 5.92
C ARG A 49 15.92 -2.92 6.97
N ARG A 50 14.96 -2.54 7.80
CA ARG A 50 15.07 -1.46 8.79
C ARG A 50 14.39 -1.85 10.10
N GLN A 51 14.74 -1.15 11.17
CA GLN A 51 14.07 -1.27 12.46
C GLN A 51 12.80 -0.43 12.51
N ARG A 52 11.75 -1.00 13.12
CA ARG A 52 10.53 -0.29 13.51
C ARG A 52 10.14 -0.71 14.92
N GLN A 53 10.00 0.26 15.82
CA GLN A 53 9.69 0.02 17.24
C GLN A 53 10.64 -1.02 17.88
N ALA A 54 11.95 -0.86 17.65
CA ALA A 54 13.02 -1.76 18.10
C ALA A 54 13.03 -3.19 17.52
N VAL A 55 12.12 -3.52 16.58
CA VAL A 55 12.12 -4.81 15.87
C VAL A 55 12.64 -4.61 14.44
N TYR A 56 13.56 -5.47 14.01
CA TYR A 56 14.06 -5.47 12.63
C TYR A 56 13.10 -6.23 11.71
N TYR A 57 12.79 -5.64 10.55
CA TYR A 57 11.98 -6.28 9.53
C TYR A 57 12.69 -6.22 8.18
N GLU A 58 12.79 -7.37 7.52
CA GLU A 58 13.36 -7.47 6.18
C GLU A 58 12.42 -6.88 5.14
N GLN A 59 11.12 -7.10 5.29
CA GLN A 59 10.11 -6.68 4.33
C GLN A 59 8.98 -5.90 5.00
N LYS A 60 8.29 -5.12 4.18
CA LYS A 60 6.98 -4.56 4.50
C LYS A 60 6.03 -4.83 3.36
N LYS A 61 4.75 -5.00 3.67
CA LYS A 61 3.68 -5.08 2.68
C LYS A 61 2.81 -3.84 2.78
N VAL A 62 2.64 -3.14 1.66
CA VAL A 62 1.75 -1.99 1.56
C VAL A 62 0.50 -2.42 0.82
N GLN A 63 -0.66 -2.17 1.42
CA GLN A 63 -1.97 -2.42 0.83
C GLN A 63 -2.73 -1.11 0.73
N VAL A 64 -3.12 -0.74 -0.49
CA VAL A 64 -3.86 0.49 -0.76
C VAL A 64 -5.29 0.15 -1.12
N ILE A 65 -6.24 0.77 -0.43
CA ILE A 65 -7.66 0.73 -0.78
C ILE A 65 -8.00 2.03 -1.50
N TYR A 66 -8.63 1.92 -2.66
CA TYR A 66 -8.97 3.05 -3.51
C TYR A 66 -10.29 2.82 -4.26
N MET A 67 -10.83 3.90 -4.81
CA MET A 67 -11.98 3.88 -5.71
C MET A 67 -11.57 4.38 -7.10
N LEU A 68 -12.24 3.90 -8.15
CA LEU A 68 -12.06 4.43 -9.50
C LEU A 68 -13.24 5.33 -9.86
N GLN A 69 -12.92 6.55 -10.30
CA GLN A 69 -13.84 7.45 -11.00
C GLN A 69 -13.30 7.68 -12.40
N GLY A 70 -13.80 6.90 -13.37
CA GLY A 70 -13.23 6.85 -14.72
C GLY A 70 -11.75 6.41 -14.67
N GLU A 71 -10.87 7.27 -15.18
CA GLU A 71 -9.41 7.05 -15.19
C GLU A 71 -8.69 7.49 -13.89
N LEU A 72 -9.43 8.04 -12.91
CA LEU A 72 -8.87 8.55 -11.66
C LEU A 72 -9.01 7.53 -10.53
N ALA A 73 -7.87 7.08 -10.00
CA ALA A 73 -7.81 6.30 -8.77
C ALA A 73 -7.70 7.24 -7.55
N ILE A 74 -8.72 7.24 -6.68
CA ILE A 74 -8.78 8.05 -5.46
C ILE A 74 -8.50 7.16 -4.26
N THR A 75 -7.43 7.44 -3.51
CA THR A 75 -7.07 6.64 -2.33
C THR A 75 -8.04 6.89 -1.18
N VAL A 76 -8.46 5.80 -0.52
CA VAL A 76 -9.31 5.85 0.67
C VAL A 76 -8.48 5.64 1.93
N THR A 77 -7.61 4.63 1.92
CA THR A 77 -6.72 4.34 3.05
C THR A 77 -5.54 3.46 2.62
N VAL A 78 -4.49 3.44 3.42
CA VAL A 78 -3.28 2.63 3.20
C VAL A 78 -2.92 1.84 4.45
N TYR A 79 -2.76 0.53 4.34
CA TYR A 79 -2.26 -0.32 5.43
C TYR A 79 -0.81 -0.72 5.16
N VAL A 80 -0.01 -0.78 6.22
CA VAL A 80 1.38 -1.23 6.15
C VAL A 80 1.57 -2.33 7.18
N PHE A 81 2.02 -3.48 6.70
CA PHE A 81 2.35 -4.64 7.50
C PHE A 81 3.87 -4.84 7.47
N TYR A 82 4.44 -5.30 8.57
CA TYR A 82 5.86 -5.58 8.69
C TYR A 82 6.06 -7.04 9.03
N GLY A 83 6.96 -7.72 8.32
CA GLY A 83 7.11 -9.17 8.41
C GLY A 83 7.99 -9.71 7.29
N ASN A 84 7.87 -11.01 7.05
CA ASN A 84 8.52 -11.71 5.94
C ASN A 84 7.42 -12.40 5.11
N TRP A 85 7.42 -12.17 3.79
CA TRP A 85 6.51 -12.77 2.81
C TRP A 85 7.27 -13.67 1.84
N GLU A 86 8.08 -14.59 2.35
CA GLU A 86 8.90 -15.57 1.61
C GLU A 86 8.14 -16.57 0.73
N ALA A 87 6.84 -16.44 0.51
CA ALA A 87 6.04 -17.51 -0.13
C ALA A 87 4.96 -17.06 -1.12
N LEU A 88 5.12 -15.93 -1.84
CA LEU A 88 4.18 -15.56 -2.92
C LEU A 88 4.85 -15.30 -4.29
N GLN A 89 6.07 -15.82 -4.49
CA GLN A 89 6.79 -15.75 -5.78
C GLN A 89 6.95 -17.11 -6.48
N LYS A 90 6.00 -18.03 -6.30
CA LYS A 90 5.87 -19.20 -7.18
C LYS A 90 4.59 -19.10 -8.00
#